data_AF-A0ABD1A3Z3-F1
#
_entry.id   AF-A0ABD1A3Z3-F1
#
_cell.length_a   1.000
_cell.length_b   1.000
_cell.length_c   1.000
_cell.angle_alpha   90.00
_cell.angle_beta   90.00
_cell.angle_gamma   90.00
#
_symmetry.space_group_name_H-M   'P 1'
#
loop_
_entity.id
_entity.type
_entity.pdbx_description
1 polymer ?
#
loop_
_entity_poly.entity_id
_entity_poly.type
_entity_poly.pdbx_seq_one_letter_code
_entity_poly.pdbx_strand_id
1 'polypeptide(L)'
;MENQVDNRFTWVIKNFSSLQTSRVISSDQFLIGGCKWRLVGYPEGYNKSHDYFSLFLQVADYTKLPPGWRRHARYLLVIVNQNPDKSSKRNESSKWFDQKVPGWGLSAMLPLTKLHAKDGGFLVNDELKIVALVNVLEVIGKLDVLDSEVPQETTQPLKKKKLVEDSEESSNLVNGTPPVNETMNVINGFQVLPSQVDIVRRIFEKHPDIALEFRPKNPHLRNAYMNFLLTLIETLCQSPGKLTNEDLVEADNALTYVKASGFKVDWLEKKLKEIREKKEDEETGQTRIQELEEGLKDLKEKRLEMETQLEKVKAKVLAARASLTLDDVV
;
A
#
# COMPACT_ATOMS: atom_id res chain seq x y z
N MET A 1 14.21 -0.77 34.55
CA MET A 1 15.15 -0.26 33.52
C MET A 1 14.62 -0.75 32.19
N GLU A 2 13.94 0.12 31.44
CA GLU A 2 13.45 -0.25 30.10
C GLU A 2 14.64 -0.43 29.18
N ASN A 3 14.78 -1.63 28.61
CA ASN A 3 15.77 -1.91 27.57
C ASN A 3 15.49 -0.99 26.39
N GLN A 4 16.36 -0.01 26.17
CA GLN A 4 16.31 0.89 25.03
C GLN A 4 16.61 0.09 23.77
N VAL A 5 15.58 -0.45 23.13
CA VAL A 5 15.68 -1.11 21.83
C VAL A 5 16.15 -0.06 20.82
N ASP A 6 17.25 -0.32 20.11
CA ASP A 6 17.72 0.56 19.04
C ASP A 6 16.60 0.70 18.00
N ASN A 7 16.07 1.91 17.90
CA ASN A 7 14.91 2.23 17.09
C ASN A 7 15.29 3.01 15.83
N ARG A 8 16.58 3.06 15.51
CA ARG A 8 17.14 3.89 14.45
C ARG A 8 17.80 3.05 13.37
N PHE A 9 17.48 3.35 12.13
CA PHE A 9 18.14 2.81 10.95
C PHE A 9 18.68 3.94 10.08
N THR A 10 19.85 3.73 9.45
CA THR A 10 20.45 4.70 8.53
C THR A 10 20.71 4.04 7.19
N TRP A 11 20.21 4.67 6.12
CA TRP A 11 20.42 4.25 4.74
C TRP A 11 21.25 5.31 4.02
N VAL A 12 22.41 4.90 3.51
CA VAL A 12 23.27 5.75 2.66
C VAL A 12 23.17 5.22 1.24
N ILE A 13 22.60 6.03 0.35
CA ILE A 13 22.49 5.72 -1.07
C ILE A 13 23.69 6.32 -1.77
N LYS A 14 24.53 5.48 -2.36
CA LYS A 14 25.71 5.91 -3.11
C LYS A 14 25.40 6.05 -4.59
N ASN A 15 26.17 6.88 -5.28
CA ASN A 15 26.02 7.15 -6.72
C ASN A 15 24.58 7.56 -7.08
N PHE A 16 23.94 8.39 -6.25
CA PHE A 16 22.52 8.69 -6.35
C PHE A 16 22.12 9.21 -7.73
N SER A 17 22.97 10.05 -8.34
CA SER A 17 22.71 10.61 -9.67
C SER A 17 22.58 9.53 -10.75
N SER A 18 23.28 8.40 -10.62
CA SER A 18 23.14 7.27 -11.55
C SER A 18 21.83 6.49 -11.38
N LEU A 19 21.24 6.55 -10.19
CA LEU A 19 20.01 5.83 -9.83
C LEU A 19 18.73 6.56 -10.28
N GLN A 20 18.82 7.76 -10.85
CA GLN A 20 17.67 8.47 -11.41
C GLN A 20 16.95 7.63 -12.48
N THR A 21 17.70 6.86 -13.28
CA THR A 21 17.13 5.92 -14.26
C THR A 21 16.33 4.77 -13.64
N SER A 22 16.47 4.51 -12.32
CA SER A 22 15.75 3.47 -11.61
C SER A 22 14.43 4.01 -11.07
N ARG A 23 13.31 3.39 -11.48
CA ARG A 23 11.96 3.76 -11.02
C ARG A 23 11.78 3.64 -9.50
N VAL A 24 12.51 2.73 -8.83
CA VAL A 24 12.43 2.51 -7.38
C VAL A 24 13.76 2.01 -6.83
N ILE A 25 14.12 2.45 -5.62
CA ILE A 25 15.28 1.97 -4.86
C ILE A 25 14.84 1.54 -3.47
N SER A 26 15.56 0.59 -2.87
CA SER A 26 15.21 -0.01 -1.58
C SER A 26 16.43 -0.18 -0.69
N SER A 27 16.25 0.00 0.61
CA SER A 27 17.27 -0.36 1.60
C SER A 27 17.31 -1.87 1.85
N ASP A 28 18.36 -2.30 2.53
CA ASP A 28 18.35 -3.58 3.24
C ASP A 28 17.21 -3.63 4.27
N GLN A 29 16.81 -4.85 4.63
CA GLN A 29 15.80 -5.06 5.66
C GLN A 29 16.42 -4.83 7.04
N PHE A 30 15.68 -4.21 7.95
CA PHE A 30 16.11 -3.97 9.32
C PHE A 30 15.01 -4.34 10.32
N LEU A 31 15.42 -4.86 11.48
CA LEU A 31 14.50 -5.36 12.50
C LEU A 31 14.36 -4.32 13.62
N ILE A 32 13.16 -3.77 13.81
CA ILE A 32 12.85 -2.86 14.91
C ILE A 32 11.49 -3.21 15.49
N GLY A 33 11.41 -3.35 16.81
CA GLY A 33 10.18 -3.77 17.51
C GLY A 33 9.68 -5.14 17.07
N GLY A 34 10.61 -6.06 16.75
CA GLY A 34 10.32 -7.42 16.28
C GLY A 34 9.53 -7.48 14.96
N CYS A 35 9.67 -6.44 14.13
CA CYS A 35 9.07 -6.35 12.81
C CYS A 35 10.18 -6.03 11.80
N LYS A 36 10.18 -6.72 10.64
CA LYS A 36 11.08 -6.38 9.54
C LYS A 36 10.56 -5.18 8.77
N TRP A 37 11.40 -4.17 8.66
CA TRP A 37 11.14 -2.93 7.94
C TRP A 37 12.11 -2.76 6.78
N ARG A 38 11.74 -1.92 5.83
CA ARG A 38 12.58 -1.47 4.71
C ARG A 38 12.19 -0.04 4.34
N LEU A 39 13.17 0.75 3.90
CA LEU A 39 12.92 2.02 3.24
C LEU A 39 12.81 1.83 1.73
N VAL A 40 11.84 2.49 1.12
CA VAL A 40 11.61 2.50 -0.32
C VAL A 40 11.62 3.95 -0.80
N GLY A 41 12.48 4.25 -1.76
CA GLY A 41 12.64 5.57 -2.34
C GLY A 41 12.32 5.58 -3.83
N TYR A 42 11.77 6.70 -4.32
CA TYR A 42 11.51 6.92 -5.73
C TYR A 42 12.31 8.17 -6.18
N PRO A 43 13.46 7.98 -6.86
CA PRO A 43 14.36 9.06 -7.28
C PRO A 43 13.70 10.10 -8.19
N GLU A 44 12.75 9.69 -9.03
CA GLU A 44 12.01 10.55 -9.98
C GLU A 44 10.53 10.73 -9.57
N GLY A 45 10.25 10.52 -8.28
CA GLY A 45 8.92 10.70 -7.72
C GLY A 45 7.98 9.51 -7.88
N TYR A 46 6.87 9.61 -7.15
CA TYR A 46 5.83 8.59 -7.04
C TYR A 46 4.46 9.21 -7.33
N ASN A 47 3.64 8.52 -8.13
CA ASN A 47 2.35 9.00 -8.64
C ASN A 47 2.50 10.41 -9.24
N LYS A 48 1.66 11.37 -8.83
CA LYS A 48 1.64 12.75 -9.36
C LYS A 48 2.82 13.63 -8.90
N SER A 49 3.80 13.10 -8.15
CA SER A 49 4.89 13.87 -7.54
C SER A 49 6.22 13.76 -8.31
N HIS A 50 6.19 13.84 -9.64
CA HIS A 50 7.37 13.61 -10.51
C HIS A 50 8.56 14.55 -10.24
N ASP A 51 8.32 15.73 -9.67
CA ASP A 51 9.38 16.71 -9.35
C ASP A 51 9.95 16.57 -7.93
N TYR A 52 9.64 15.47 -7.24
CA TYR A 52 10.02 15.24 -5.85
C TYR A 52 10.67 13.87 -5.68
N PHE A 53 11.68 13.79 -4.82
CA PHE A 53 12.08 12.51 -4.24
C PHE A 53 10.98 12.04 -3.30
N SER A 54 10.49 10.82 -3.48
CA SER A 54 9.52 10.19 -2.58
C SER A 54 10.19 9.17 -1.67
N LEU A 55 9.71 9.06 -0.43
CA LEU A 55 10.30 8.15 0.57
C LEU A 55 9.23 7.54 1.46
N PHE A 56 9.31 6.22 1.63
CA PHE A 56 8.36 5.42 2.40
C PHE A 56 9.06 4.43 3.34
N LEU A 57 8.44 4.18 4.48
CA LEU A 57 8.72 3.04 5.35
C LEU A 57 7.74 1.92 4.99
N GLN A 58 8.21 0.70 4.84
CA GLN A 58 7.40 -0.47 4.49
C GLN A 58 7.72 -1.65 5.41
N VAL A 59 6.71 -2.46 5.74
CA VAL A 59 6.92 -3.79 6.34
C VAL A 59 7.53 -4.70 5.28
N ALA A 60 8.75 -5.19 5.49
CA ALA A 60 9.57 -5.76 4.42
C ALA A 60 9.08 -7.11 3.89
N ASP A 61 8.48 -7.92 4.75
CA ASP A 61 7.99 -9.27 4.44
C ASP A 61 6.46 -9.35 4.46
N TYR A 62 5.79 -8.23 4.22
CA TYR A 62 4.33 -8.09 4.24
C TYR A 62 3.56 -9.12 3.39
N THR A 63 4.17 -9.61 2.30
CA THR A 63 3.61 -10.64 1.41
C THR A 63 3.65 -12.05 1.99
N LYS A 64 4.51 -12.28 2.99
CA LYS A 64 4.70 -13.57 3.67
C LYS A 64 3.97 -13.65 5.01
N LEU A 65 3.44 -12.53 5.49
CA LEU A 65 2.72 -12.46 6.76
C LEU A 65 1.30 -13.05 6.63
N PRO A 66 0.79 -13.75 7.65
CA PRO A 66 -0.56 -14.34 7.62
C PRO A 66 -1.65 -13.28 7.40
N PRO A 67 -2.76 -13.62 6.70
CA PRO A 67 -3.88 -12.71 6.53
C PRO A 67 -4.36 -12.09 7.85
N GLY A 68 -4.67 -10.79 7.82
CA GLY A 68 -5.13 -10.05 9.00
C GLY A 68 -4.02 -9.50 9.90
N TRP A 69 -2.73 -9.66 9.53
CA TRP A 69 -1.63 -9.01 10.24
C TRP A 69 -1.77 -7.48 10.20
N ARG A 70 -1.40 -6.83 11.30
CA ARG A 70 -1.31 -5.36 11.38
C ARG A 70 -0.14 -4.92 12.27
N ARG A 71 0.46 -3.77 11.98
CA ARG A 71 1.48 -3.12 12.81
C ARG A 71 1.09 -1.66 13.02
N HIS A 72 0.95 -1.23 14.26
CA HIS A 72 0.85 0.19 14.57
C HIS A 72 2.24 0.70 14.91
N ALA A 73 2.75 1.64 14.12
CA ALA A 73 4.06 2.22 14.38
C ALA A 73 4.04 3.74 14.20
N ARG A 74 4.72 4.43 15.10
CA ARG A 74 5.15 5.81 14.90
C ARG A 74 6.51 5.80 14.24
N TYR A 75 6.71 6.61 13.21
CA TYR A 75 7.99 6.71 12.54
C TYR A 75 8.37 8.16 12.25
N LEU A 76 9.67 8.41 12.14
CA LEU A 76 10.26 9.65 11.66
C LEU A 76 11.27 9.32 10.57
N LEU A 77 11.01 9.81 9.35
CA LEU A 77 11.93 9.73 8.21
C LEU A 77 12.65 11.07 8.07
N VAL A 78 13.97 11.03 7.95
CA VAL A 78 14.82 12.21 7.83
C VAL A 78 15.72 12.06 6.62
N ILE A 79 15.58 12.96 5.64
CA ILE A 79 16.62 13.17 4.63
C ILE A 79 17.61 14.17 5.21
N VAL A 80 18.81 13.68 5.49
CA VAL A 80 19.84 14.43 6.19
C VAL A 80 20.42 15.47 5.25
N ASN A 81 20.35 16.74 5.65
CA ASN A 81 21.22 17.76 5.10
C ASN A 81 22.58 17.61 5.78
N GLN A 82 23.61 17.33 4.99
CA GLN A 82 24.96 17.04 5.46
C GLN A 82 25.77 18.32 5.68
N ASN A 83 25.22 19.50 5.32
CA ASN A 83 25.73 20.79 5.75
C ASN A 83 25.13 21.13 7.15
N PRO A 84 25.95 21.31 8.20
CA PRO A 84 25.47 21.54 9.57
C PRO A 84 24.68 22.85 9.72
N ASP A 85 24.90 23.83 8.84
CA ASP A 85 24.21 25.13 8.87
C ASP A 85 22.81 25.07 8.21
N LYS A 86 22.46 23.94 7.58
CA LYS A 86 21.20 23.78 6.84
C LYS A 86 20.31 22.71 7.46
N SER A 87 19.00 22.92 7.34
CA SER A 87 18.01 22.01 7.92
C SER A 87 17.80 20.74 7.07
N SER A 88 17.75 19.60 7.76
CA SER A 88 17.30 18.32 7.21
C SER A 88 15.80 18.33 6.93
N LYS A 89 15.33 17.49 5.99
CA LYS A 89 13.89 17.29 5.75
C LYS A 89 13.37 16.13 6.56
N ARG A 90 12.20 16.33 7.18
CA ARG A 90 11.64 15.42 8.17
C ARG A 90 10.18 15.15 7.84
N ASN A 91 9.77 13.89 8.01
CA ASN A 91 8.37 13.45 7.91
C ASN A 91 8.10 12.51 9.09
N GLU A 92 7.20 12.91 9.99
CA GLU A 92 6.79 12.13 11.14
C GLU A 92 5.33 11.71 11.01
N SER A 93 5.03 10.46 11.35
CA SER A 93 3.64 9.98 11.35
C SER A 93 3.44 8.81 12.30
N SER A 94 2.17 8.52 12.61
CA SER A 94 1.76 7.30 13.32
C SER A 94 0.69 6.61 12.48
N LYS A 95 0.96 5.37 12.05
CA LYS A 95 0.12 4.68 11.06
C LYS A 95 -0.02 3.20 11.37
N TRP A 96 -1.17 2.66 10.94
CA TRP A 96 -1.40 1.22 10.86
C TRP A 96 -0.93 0.71 9.50
N PHE A 97 0.00 -0.23 9.53
CA PHE A 97 0.47 -1.00 8.39
C PHE A 97 -0.29 -2.32 8.37
N ASP A 98 -0.74 -2.74 7.20
CA ASP A 98 -1.44 -4.01 7.01
C ASP A 98 -1.23 -4.54 5.58
N GLN A 99 -1.87 -5.66 5.26
CA GLN A 99 -1.73 -6.30 3.96
C GLN A 99 -2.14 -5.39 2.78
N LYS A 100 -3.11 -4.49 2.98
CA LYS A 100 -3.60 -3.57 1.95
C LYS A 100 -2.70 -2.35 1.82
N VAL A 101 -2.19 -1.85 2.95
CA VAL A 101 -1.29 -0.68 2.99
C VAL A 101 -0.04 -1.06 3.80
N PRO A 102 0.93 -1.77 3.18
CA PRO A 102 2.10 -2.28 3.86
C PRO A 102 3.19 -1.22 4.06
N GLY A 103 3.01 -0.01 3.51
CA GLY A 103 3.97 1.08 3.62
C GLY A 103 3.32 2.46 3.68
N TRP A 104 3.98 3.37 4.41
CA TRP A 104 3.55 4.74 4.61
C TRP A 104 4.74 5.69 4.49
N GLY A 105 4.51 6.88 3.98
CA GLY A 105 5.58 7.84 3.70
C GLY A 105 5.06 9.12 3.07
N LEU A 106 5.93 9.81 2.35
CA LEU A 106 5.60 11.09 1.71
C LEU A 106 6.03 11.04 0.24
N SER A 107 5.06 11.21 -0.67
CA SER A 107 5.32 11.26 -2.12
C SER A 107 6.08 12.52 -2.51
N ALA A 108 5.80 13.64 -1.84
CA ALA A 108 6.49 14.91 -2.03
C ALA A 108 7.50 15.19 -0.90
N MET A 109 8.44 14.27 -0.63
CA MET A 109 9.35 14.37 0.53
C MET A 109 10.38 15.49 0.38
N LEU A 110 11.01 15.61 -0.78
CA LEU A 110 12.00 16.65 -1.06
C LEU A 110 11.98 17.01 -2.55
N PRO A 111 11.78 18.28 -2.95
CA PRO A 111 11.86 18.68 -4.35
C PRO A 111 13.21 18.28 -4.96
N LEU A 112 13.20 17.70 -6.16
CA LEU A 112 14.41 17.28 -6.86
C LEU A 112 15.34 18.47 -7.15
N THR A 113 14.75 19.64 -7.42
CA THR A 113 15.49 20.91 -7.56
C THR A 113 16.31 21.27 -6.32
N LYS A 114 15.80 20.97 -5.11
CA LYS A 114 16.52 21.20 -3.84
C LYS A 114 17.50 20.07 -3.53
N LEU A 115 17.17 18.84 -3.89
CA LEU A 115 18.03 17.68 -3.70
C LEU A 115 19.31 17.80 -4.53
N HIS A 116 19.18 18.18 -5.81
CA HIS A 116 20.27 18.29 -6.79
C HIS A 116 20.94 19.68 -6.84
N ALA A 117 20.53 20.62 -6.00
CA ALA A 117 21.20 21.92 -5.91
C ALA A 117 22.66 21.70 -5.47
N LYS A 118 23.63 22.22 -6.23
CA LYS A 118 25.08 22.06 -5.97
C LYS A 118 25.46 22.43 -4.54
N ASP A 119 24.89 23.53 -4.03
CA ASP A 119 25.12 24.01 -2.66
C ASP A 119 23.99 23.61 -1.70
N GLY A 120 23.09 22.70 -2.08
CA GLY A 120 21.91 22.31 -1.32
C GLY A 120 22.21 21.56 -0.02
N GLY A 121 23.32 20.80 -0.01
CA GLY A 121 23.82 20.05 1.15
C GLY A 121 23.17 18.68 1.38
N PHE A 122 22.19 18.27 0.56
CA PHE A 122 21.56 16.94 0.68
C PHE A 122 22.38 15.83 0.01
N LEU A 123 22.89 16.10 -1.20
CA LEU A 123 23.82 15.23 -1.93
C LEU A 123 25.25 15.72 -1.70
N VAL A 124 26.05 14.93 -0.98
CA VAL A 124 27.49 15.18 -0.76
C VAL A 124 28.24 13.96 -1.25
N ASN A 125 29.24 14.15 -2.12
CA ASN A 125 29.95 13.06 -2.82
C ASN A 125 29.00 12.10 -3.57
N ASP A 126 27.91 12.63 -4.12
CA ASP A 126 26.82 11.86 -4.74
C ASP A 126 26.18 10.80 -3.82
N GLU A 127 26.29 11.02 -2.50
CA GLU A 127 25.64 10.20 -1.48
C GLU A 127 24.46 10.93 -0.85
N LEU A 128 23.31 10.27 -0.80
CA LEU A 128 22.12 10.71 -0.08
C LEU A 128 21.96 9.91 1.20
N LYS A 129 21.92 10.61 2.35
CA LYS A 129 21.78 9.98 3.67
C LYS A 129 20.36 10.12 4.21
N ILE A 130 19.76 9.00 4.56
CA ILE A 130 18.41 8.90 5.09
C ILE A 130 18.47 8.22 6.46
N VAL A 131 17.75 8.75 7.43
CA VAL A 131 17.60 8.15 8.77
C VAL A 131 16.12 7.86 9.00
N ALA A 132 15.82 6.66 9.47
CA ALA A 132 14.50 6.26 9.92
C ALA A 132 14.53 5.96 11.41
N LEU A 133 13.62 6.56 12.17
CA LEU A 133 13.32 6.14 13.53
C LEU A 133 11.96 5.47 13.53
N VAL A 134 11.84 4.29 14.13
CA VAL A 134 10.59 3.51 14.13
C VAL A 134 10.28 3.05 15.55
N ASN A 135 9.12 3.44 16.07
CA ASN A 135 8.61 2.97 17.34
C ASN A 135 7.36 2.14 17.11
N VAL A 136 7.45 0.84 17.33
CA VAL A 136 6.33 -0.10 17.18
C VAL A 136 5.47 -0.03 18.44
N LEU A 137 4.23 0.40 18.28
CA LEU A 137 3.28 0.61 19.37
C LEU A 137 2.42 -0.64 19.61
N GLU A 138 2.03 -1.31 18.53
CA GLU A 138 1.15 -2.48 18.62
C GLU A 138 1.39 -3.43 17.45
N VAL A 139 1.30 -4.73 17.72
CA VAL A 139 1.50 -5.80 16.73
C VAL A 139 0.34 -6.78 16.80
N ILE A 140 -0.34 -6.98 15.68
CA ILE A 140 -1.37 -8.00 15.49
C ILE A 140 -0.85 -9.05 14.51
N GLY A 141 -0.73 -10.30 14.96
CA GLY A 141 -0.16 -11.42 14.20
C GLY A 141 1.28 -11.78 14.61
N LYS A 142 1.92 -12.69 13.87
CA LYS A 142 3.25 -13.25 14.19
C LYS A 142 4.33 -12.15 14.28
N LEU A 143 5.17 -12.15 15.33
CA LEU A 143 6.38 -11.33 15.43
C LEU A 143 7.60 -12.04 14.82
N ASP A 144 8.53 -11.25 14.32
CA ASP A 144 9.89 -11.67 13.98
C ASP A 144 10.79 -11.43 15.20
N VAL A 145 10.64 -12.25 16.24
CA VAL A 145 11.58 -12.22 17.36
C VAL A 145 12.89 -12.82 16.89
N LEU A 146 14.02 -12.18 17.23
CA LEU A 146 15.33 -12.83 17.18
C LEU A 146 15.29 -13.95 18.21
N ASP A 147 15.07 -15.19 17.77
CA ASP A 147 15.36 -16.34 18.60
C ASP A 147 16.81 -16.20 19.06
N SER A 148 16.99 -16.01 20.37
CA SER A 148 18.30 -15.97 20.99
C SER A 148 18.84 -17.39 20.89
N GLU A 149 19.77 -17.62 19.96
CA GLU A 149 20.45 -18.89 19.80
C GLU A 149 21.15 -19.25 21.13
N VAL A 150 20.65 -20.28 21.81
CA VAL A 150 21.43 -21.01 22.81
C VAL A 150 22.08 -22.18 22.08
N PRO A 151 23.42 -22.25 21.98
CA PRO A 151 24.08 -23.38 21.34
C PRO A 151 23.91 -24.64 22.20
N GLN A 152 23.17 -25.63 21.72
CA GLN A 152 23.26 -26.98 22.28
C GLN A 152 24.49 -27.68 21.69
N GLU A 153 25.52 -27.80 22.52
CA GLU A 153 26.52 -28.86 22.41
C GLU A 153 25.82 -30.22 22.44
N THR A 154 26.02 -31.02 21.39
CA THR A 154 26.07 -32.48 21.52
C THR A 154 27.02 -33.06 20.48
N THR A 155 28.22 -33.36 20.95
CA THR A 155 29.08 -34.52 20.64
C THR A 155 28.72 -35.42 19.45
N GLN A 156 29.66 -35.52 18.50
CA GLN A 156 29.79 -36.65 17.55
C GLN A 156 30.09 -37.96 18.28
N PRO A 157 29.91 -39.12 17.61
CA PRO A 157 31.08 -39.72 16.97
C PRO A 157 30.84 -40.35 15.57
N LEU A 158 31.89 -40.30 14.76
CA LEU A 158 32.05 -40.97 13.46
C LEU A 158 31.90 -42.50 13.52
N LYS A 159 31.37 -43.11 12.45
CA LYS A 159 31.98 -44.27 11.76
C LYS A 159 31.51 -44.38 10.29
N LYS A 160 32.47 -44.71 9.42
CA LYS A 160 32.43 -44.81 7.94
C LYS A 160 31.85 -46.15 7.45
N LYS A 161 31.19 -46.19 6.27
CA LYS A 161 31.65 -46.85 5.00
C LYS A 161 30.52 -47.10 3.95
N LYS A 162 30.80 -46.65 2.72
CA LYS A 162 30.58 -47.19 1.34
C LYS A 162 29.22 -47.83 0.88
N LEU A 163 28.67 -47.21 -0.18
CA LEU A 163 28.14 -47.72 -1.48
C LEU A 163 27.61 -49.17 -1.58
N VAL A 164 26.37 -49.36 -2.08
CA VAL A 164 25.99 -49.91 -3.43
C VAL A 164 24.44 -49.86 -3.60
N GLU A 165 23.97 -49.66 -4.84
CA GLU A 165 22.60 -49.70 -5.37
C GLU A 165 21.84 -51.01 -5.04
N ASP A 166 20.51 -51.01 -4.82
CA ASP A 166 19.47 -51.20 -5.84
C ASP A 166 18.07 -51.38 -5.19
N SER A 167 17.05 -51.34 -6.04
CA SER A 167 15.59 -51.23 -5.89
C SER A 167 14.78 -52.17 -4.95
N GLU A 168 13.56 -51.67 -4.65
CA GLU A 168 12.25 -52.35 -4.43
C GLU A 168 11.60 -52.47 -3.01
N GLU A 169 10.46 -51.77 -2.91
CA GLU A 169 9.19 -51.98 -2.19
C GLU A 169 9.10 -52.57 -0.75
N SER A 170 8.61 -51.72 0.17
CA SER A 170 7.27 -51.81 0.80
C SER A 170 7.22 -51.58 2.33
N SER A 171 6.37 -50.62 2.70
CA SER A 171 5.60 -50.41 3.95
C SER A 171 6.21 -50.65 5.35
N ASN A 172 6.30 -49.59 6.17
CA ASN A 172 5.34 -49.28 7.25
C ASN A 172 5.74 -48.03 8.08
N LEU A 173 4.69 -47.35 8.57
CA LEU A 173 4.61 -46.05 9.26
C LEU A 173 5.57 -45.84 10.46
N VAL A 174 5.94 -44.58 10.75
CA VAL A 174 5.35 -43.75 11.85
C VAL A 174 6.11 -42.40 12.04
N ASN A 175 5.31 -41.32 11.99
CA ASN A 175 5.44 -39.98 12.60
C ASN A 175 6.54 -38.99 12.21
N GLY A 176 6.19 -38.13 11.23
CA GLY A 176 6.59 -36.73 11.17
C GLY A 176 5.46 -35.95 10.49
N THR A 177 4.95 -34.90 11.14
CA THR A 177 3.86 -34.02 10.70
C THR A 177 4.02 -33.65 9.21
N PRO A 178 2.98 -33.79 8.34
CA PRO A 178 3.14 -33.51 6.92
C PRO A 178 3.25 -31.99 6.67
N PRO A 179 4.02 -31.57 5.65
CA PRO A 179 3.87 -30.22 5.12
C PRO A 179 2.46 -30.08 4.56
N VAL A 180 1.83 -28.93 4.74
CA VAL A 180 0.54 -28.60 4.14
C VAL A 180 0.73 -28.56 2.62
N ASN A 181 0.59 -29.71 1.95
CA ASN A 181 0.39 -29.78 0.52
C ASN A 181 -1.06 -29.37 0.27
N GLU A 182 -1.29 -28.11 -0.09
CA GLU A 182 -2.54 -27.71 -0.73
C GLU A 182 -2.65 -28.46 -2.06
N THR A 183 -3.49 -29.50 -2.09
CA THR A 183 -3.75 -30.27 -3.31
C THR A 183 -4.33 -29.35 -4.38
N MET A 184 -3.51 -28.98 -5.38
CA MET A 184 -3.96 -28.16 -6.52
C MET A 184 -5.02 -28.89 -7.34
N ASN A 185 -6.07 -28.17 -7.74
CA ASN A 185 -7.16 -28.73 -8.56
C ASN A 185 -6.93 -28.39 -10.04
N VAL A 186 -7.22 -29.33 -10.94
CA VAL A 186 -7.12 -29.12 -12.38
C VAL A 186 -8.50 -28.76 -12.96
N ILE A 187 -8.65 -27.56 -13.50
CA ILE A 187 -9.88 -27.09 -14.18
C ILE A 187 -9.51 -26.71 -15.62
N ASN A 188 -10.12 -27.36 -16.61
CA ASN A 188 -9.88 -27.08 -18.04
C ASN A 188 -8.39 -26.99 -18.42
N GLY A 189 -7.56 -27.85 -17.82
CA GLY A 189 -6.11 -27.91 -18.04
C GLY A 189 -5.30 -26.83 -17.32
N PHE A 190 -5.86 -26.13 -16.33
CA PHE A 190 -5.18 -25.18 -15.45
C PHE A 190 -5.12 -25.73 -14.04
N GLN A 191 -3.95 -25.73 -13.40
CA GLN A 191 -3.83 -26.05 -11.98
C GLN A 191 -4.06 -24.78 -11.17
N VAL A 192 -5.04 -24.82 -10.28
CA VAL A 192 -5.46 -23.68 -9.48
C VAL A 192 -5.55 -24.08 -8.00
N LEU A 193 -5.33 -23.11 -7.12
CA LEU A 193 -5.42 -23.36 -5.68
C LEU A 193 -6.87 -23.71 -5.30
N PRO A 194 -7.11 -24.53 -4.26
CA PRO A 194 -8.46 -24.83 -3.79
C PRO A 194 -9.33 -23.59 -3.57
N SER A 195 -8.77 -22.50 -3.06
CA SER A 195 -9.46 -21.22 -2.85
C SER A 195 -9.90 -20.52 -4.14
N GLN A 196 -9.29 -20.84 -5.27
CA GLN A 196 -9.53 -20.23 -6.58
C GLN A 196 -10.49 -21.06 -7.45
N VAL A 197 -10.80 -22.29 -7.05
CA VAL A 197 -11.59 -23.23 -7.85
C VAL A 197 -12.94 -22.66 -8.28
N ASP A 198 -13.66 -22.03 -7.34
CA ASP A 198 -15.01 -21.53 -7.60
C ASP A 198 -15.02 -20.35 -8.56
N ILE A 199 -14.05 -19.43 -8.44
CA ILE A 199 -13.96 -18.28 -9.36
C ILE A 199 -13.59 -18.74 -10.76
N VAL A 200 -12.63 -19.67 -10.89
CA VAL A 200 -12.21 -20.23 -12.18
C VAL A 200 -13.36 -20.98 -12.84
N ARG A 201 -14.11 -21.80 -12.07
CA ARG A 201 -15.29 -22.50 -12.59
C ARG A 201 -16.33 -21.52 -13.15
N ARG A 202 -16.67 -20.46 -12.39
CA ARG A 202 -17.62 -19.44 -12.84
C ARG A 202 -17.15 -18.69 -14.09
N ILE A 203 -15.85 -18.46 -14.24
CA ILE A 203 -15.28 -17.83 -15.44
C ILE A 203 -15.59 -18.71 -16.66
N PHE A 204 -15.29 -20.01 -16.58
CA PHE A 204 -15.55 -20.94 -17.69
C PHE A 204 -17.04 -21.21 -17.92
N GLU A 205 -17.88 -21.15 -16.89
CA GLU A 205 -19.34 -21.27 -17.04
C GLU A 205 -19.92 -20.07 -17.80
N LYS A 206 -19.44 -18.85 -17.51
CA LYS A 206 -19.92 -17.62 -18.16
C LYS A 206 -19.25 -17.33 -19.50
N HIS A 207 -18.00 -17.78 -19.66
CA HIS A 207 -17.18 -17.58 -20.85
C HIS A 207 -16.54 -18.93 -21.24
N PRO A 208 -17.31 -19.88 -21.77
CA PRO A 208 -16.80 -21.22 -22.11
C PRO A 208 -15.68 -21.19 -23.14
N ASP A 209 -15.65 -20.16 -23.99
CA ASP A 209 -14.69 -20.00 -25.05
C ASP A 209 -13.42 -19.22 -24.65
N ILE A 210 -13.30 -18.82 -23.38
CA ILE A 210 -12.28 -17.88 -22.89
C ILE A 210 -10.84 -18.32 -23.19
N ALA A 211 -10.56 -19.62 -23.20
CA ALA A 211 -9.22 -20.18 -23.40
C ALA A 211 -9.12 -21.08 -24.66
N LEU A 212 -10.06 -20.97 -25.62
CA LEU A 212 -10.04 -21.82 -26.82
C LEU A 212 -8.80 -21.61 -27.69
N GLU A 213 -8.34 -20.36 -27.82
CA GLU A 213 -7.16 -20.01 -28.62
C GLU A 213 -5.89 -19.91 -27.78
N PHE A 214 -5.96 -20.34 -26.51
CA PHE A 214 -4.86 -20.22 -25.57
C PHE A 214 -3.70 -21.15 -25.98
N ARG A 215 -2.61 -20.52 -26.41
CA ARG A 215 -1.48 -21.19 -27.07
C ARG A 215 -0.51 -21.93 -26.12
N PRO A 216 -0.22 -21.42 -24.89
CA PRO A 216 0.72 -22.08 -23.99
C PRO A 216 0.31 -23.50 -23.58
N LYS A 217 1.22 -24.45 -23.82
CA LYS A 217 1.08 -25.86 -23.42
C LYS A 217 1.80 -26.20 -22.11
N ASN A 218 2.78 -25.39 -21.71
CA ASN A 218 3.55 -25.60 -20.49
C ASN A 218 2.67 -25.35 -19.24
N PRO A 219 2.49 -26.32 -18.32
CA PRO A 219 1.60 -26.18 -17.17
C PRO A 219 1.90 -24.96 -16.29
N HIS A 220 3.17 -24.65 -16.03
CA HIS A 220 3.54 -23.48 -15.22
C HIS A 220 3.11 -22.18 -15.89
N LEU A 221 3.30 -22.06 -17.20
CA LEU A 221 2.83 -20.89 -17.95
C LEU A 221 1.30 -20.80 -17.94
N ARG A 222 0.60 -21.92 -18.15
CA ARG A 222 -0.87 -21.94 -18.08
C ARG A 222 -1.37 -21.41 -16.73
N ASN A 223 -0.78 -21.90 -15.64
CA ASN A 223 -1.12 -21.47 -14.29
C ASN A 223 -0.78 -19.99 -14.05
N ALA A 224 0.38 -19.52 -14.52
CA ALA A 224 0.78 -18.13 -14.40
C ALA A 224 -0.22 -17.18 -15.08
N TYR A 225 -0.66 -17.50 -16.31
CA TYR A 225 -1.68 -16.71 -17.00
C TYR A 225 -3.04 -16.75 -16.30
N MET A 226 -3.45 -17.93 -15.78
CA MET A 226 -4.71 -18.02 -15.04
C MET A 226 -4.65 -17.19 -13.75
N ASN A 227 -3.56 -17.26 -12.99
CA ASN A 227 -3.38 -16.43 -11.80
C ASN A 227 -3.39 -14.94 -12.15
N PHE A 228 -2.73 -14.55 -13.24
CA PHE A 228 -2.73 -13.17 -13.71
C PHE A 228 -4.13 -12.69 -14.11
N LEU A 229 -4.92 -13.53 -14.78
CA LEU A 229 -6.32 -13.26 -15.10
C LEU A 229 -7.18 -13.13 -13.83
N LEU A 230 -6.96 -13.98 -12.83
CA LEU A 230 -7.67 -13.89 -11.54
C LEU A 230 -7.33 -12.59 -10.81
N THR A 231 -6.05 -12.20 -10.75
CA THR A 231 -5.63 -10.92 -10.17
C THR A 231 -6.27 -9.74 -10.89
N LEU A 232 -6.34 -9.77 -12.23
CA LEU A 232 -7.01 -8.72 -13.00
C LEU A 232 -8.50 -8.64 -12.66
N ILE A 233 -9.20 -9.78 -12.58
CA ILE A 233 -10.61 -9.83 -12.20
C ILE A 233 -10.81 -9.28 -10.79
N GLU A 234 -9.97 -9.69 -9.83
CA GLU A 234 -10.00 -9.18 -8.46
C GLU A 234 -9.81 -7.67 -8.39
N THR A 235 -8.87 -7.11 -9.18
CA THR A 235 -8.66 -5.67 -9.31
C THR A 235 -9.91 -4.97 -9.84
N LEU A 236 -10.51 -5.48 -10.92
CA LEU A 236 -11.72 -4.89 -11.50
C LEU A 236 -12.97 -5.05 -10.61
N CYS A 237 -12.96 -5.98 -9.65
CA CYS A 237 -14.01 -6.11 -8.65
C CYS A 237 -13.90 -5.09 -7.50
N GLN A 238 -12.83 -4.30 -7.41
CA GLN A 238 -12.71 -3.25 -6.40
C GLN A 238 -13.66 -2.08 -6.67
N SER A 239 -13.99 -1.31 -5.63
CA SER A 239 -14.82 -0.11 -5.79
C SER A 239 -14.09 0.95 -6.63
N PRO A 240 -14.77 1.67 -7.55
CA PRO A 240 -14.13 2.66 -8.43
C PRO A 240 -13.29 3.72 -7.69
N GLY A 241 -13.78 4.25 -6.56
CA GLY A 241 -13.03 5.16 -5.70
C GLY A 241 -11.74 4.61 -5.06
N LYS A 242 -11.54 3.28 -5.03
CA LYS A 242 -10.28 2.65 -4.56
C LYS A 242 -9.27 2.46 -5.68
N LEU A 243 -9.72 2.39 -6.93
CA LEU A 243 -8.85 2.20 -8.08
C LEU A 243 -8.19 3.52 -8.44
N THR A 244 -6.87 3.51 -8.53
CA THR A 244 -6.10 4.65 -9.05
C THR A 244 -6.15 4.66 -10.58
N ASN A 245 -5.83 5.80 -11.20
CA ASN A 245 -5.73 5.85 -12.66
C ASN A 245 -4.60 4.95 -13.17
N GLU A 246 -3.54 4.81 -12.37
CA GLU A 246 -2.44 3.89 -12.61
C GLU A 246 -2.92 2.43 -12.58
N ASP A 247 -3.76 2.03 -11.62
CA ASP A 247 -4.33 0.67 -11.58
C ASP A 247 -5.16 0.38 -12.83
N LEU A 248 -5.90 1.37 -13.34
CA LEU A 248 -6.70 1.22 -14.56
C LEU A 248 -5.81 1.11 -15.82
N VAL A 249 -4.69 1.85 -15.88
CA VAL A 249 -3.70 1.72 -16.96
C VAL A 249 -3.01 0.35 -16.91
N GLU A 250 -2.65 -0.12 -15.72
CA GLU A 250 -2.05 -1.44 -15.55
C GLU A 250 -3.04 -2.55 -15.94
N ALA A 251 -4.32 -2.37 -15.63
CA ALA A 251 -5.38 -3.29 -16.08
C ALA A 251 -5.50 -3.33 -17.62
N ASP A 252 -5.39 -2.19 -18.31
CA ASP A 252 -5.37 -2.14 -19.78
C ASP A 252 -4.14 -2.87 -20.37
N ASN A 253 -2.96 -2.65 -19.78
CA ASN A 253 -1.74 -3.34 -20.18
C ASN A 253 -1.89 -4.86 -19.97
N ALA A 254 -2.39 -5.27 -18.80
CA ALA A 254 -2.64 -6.66 -18.46
C ALA A 254 -3.62 -7.32 -19.44
N LEU A 255 -4.72 -6.65 -19.78
CA LEU A 255 -5.67 -7.13 -20.78
C LEU A 255 -5.01 -7.33 -22.14
N THR A 256 -4.16 -6.39 -22.56
CA THR A 256 -3.40 -6.49 -23.82
C THR A 256 -2.53 -7.75 -23.83
N TYR A 257 -1.79 -8.03 -22.75
CA TYR A 257 -0.94 -9.23 -22.64
C TYR A 257 -1.76 -10.52 -22.61
N VAL A 258 -2.84 -10.56 -21.81
CA VAL A 258 -3.72 -11.72 -21.70
C VAL A 258 -4.37 -12.04 -23.05
N LYS A 259 -4.87 -11.03 -23.76
CA LYS A 259 -5.44 -11.16 -25.10
C LYS A 259 -4.42 -11.69 -26.11
N ALA A 260 -3.20 -11.16 -26.08
CA ALA A 260 -2.11 -11.63 -26.96
C ALA A 260 -1.74 -13.11 -26.74
N SER A 261 -1.99 -13.66 -25.55
CA SER A 261 -1.77 -15.08 -25.25
C SER A 261 -2.87 -16.02 -25.78
N GLY A 262 -3.95 -15.46 -26.33
CA GLY A 262 -5.08 -16.20 -26.91
C GLY A 262 -6.28 -16.34 -25.97
N PHE A 263 -6.31 -15.60 -24.85
CA PHE A 263 -7.53 -15.52 -24.04
C PHE A 263 -8.53 -14.53 -24.66
N LYS A 264 -9.81 -14.91 -24.70
CA LYS A 264 -10.91 -14.05 -25.16
C LYS A 264 -11.47 -13.23 -24.00
N VAL A 265 -10.97 -12.01 -23.84
CA VAL A 265 -11.24 -11.14 -22.68
C VAL A 265 -11.99 -9.85 -23.03
N ASP A 266 -12.68 -9.78 -24.17
CA ASP A 266 -13.41 -8.57 -24.61
C ASP A 266 -14.47 -8.11 -23.59
N TRP A 267 -15.04 -9.06 -22.84
CA TRP A 267 -15.96 -8.77 -21.76
C TRP A 267 -15.29 -8.03 -20.58
N LEU A 268 -14.01 -8.31 -20.30
CA LEU A 268 -13.24 -7.59 -19.28
C LEU A 268 -12.84 -6.20 -19.78
N GLU A 269 -12.46 -6.05 -21.05
CA GLU A 269 -12.21 -4.73 -21.67
C GLU A 269 -13.45 -3.83 -21.53
N LYS A 270 -14.63 -4.37 -21.82
CA LYS A 270 -15.90 -3.65 -21.62
C LYS A 270 -16.13 -3.29 -20.15
N LYS A 271 -15.86 -4.20 -19.22
CA LYS A 271 -16.02 -3.95 -17.77
C LYS A 271 -15.06 -2.89 -17.26
N LEU A 272 -13.82 -2.88 -17.75
CA LEU A 272 -12.84 -1.84 -17.42
C LEU A 272 -13.33 -0.45 -17.89
N LYS A 273 -13.95 -0.36 -19.08
CA LYS A 273 -14.58 0.88 -19.55
C LYS A 273 -15.72 1.32 -18.63
N GLU A 274 -16.63 0.42 -18.25
CA GLU A 274 -17.72 0.73 -17.32
C GLU A 274 -17.20 1.22 -15.95
N ILE A 275 -16.06 0.69 -15.48
CA ILE A 275 -15.42 1.13 -14.22
C ILE A 275 -14.84 2.54 -14.36
N ARG A 276 -14.22 2.87 -15.50
CA ARG A 276 -13.72 4.22 -15.80
C ARG A 276 -14.85 5.25 -15.76
N GLU A 277 -15.97 4.95 -16.41
CA GLU A 277 -17.16 5.82 -16.42
C GLU A 277 -17.70 6.03 -15.00
N LYS A 278 -17.86 4.96 -14.21
CA LYS A 278 -18.31 5.07 -12.82
C LYS A 278 -17.37 5.89 -11.93
N LYS A 279 -16.06 5.81 -12.17
CA LYS A 279 -15.06 6.58 -11.41
C LYS A 279 -15.19 8.07 -11.71
N GLU A 280 -15.37 8.44 -12.97
CA GLU A 280 -15.60 9.83 -13.39
C GLU A 280 -16.90 10.40 -12.80
N ASP A 281 -17.98 9.60 -12.81
CA ASP A 281 -19.25 9.96 -12.17
C ASP A 281 -19.09 10.17 -10.66
N GLU A 282 -18.33 9.31 -9.98
CA GLU A 282 -18.04 9.41 -8.54
C GLU A 282 -17.25 10.69 -8.20
N GLU A 283 -16.20 11.00 -8.96
CA GLU A 283 -15.38 12.20 -8.77
C GLU A 283 -16.18 13.49 -9.03
N THR A 284 -17.00 13.48 -10.09
CA THR A 284 -17.89 14.60 -10.42
C THR A 284 -18.96 14.80 -9.34
N GLY A 285 -19.58 13.71 -8.88
CA GLY A 285 -20.55 13.72 -7.80
C GLY A 285 -19.96 14.26 -6.49
N GLN A 286 -18.75 13.85 -6.14
CA GLN A 286 -18.07 14.31 -4.93
C GLN A 286 -17.79 15.82 -4.97
N THR A 287 -17.36 16.34 -6.11
CA THR A 287 -17.14 17.78 -6.32
C THR A 287 -18.45 18.55 -6.12
N ARG A 288 -19.55 18.04 -6.69
CA ARG A 288 -20.87 18.67 -6.56
C ARG A 288 -21.39 18.68 -5.12
N ILE A 289 -21.12 17.62 -4.36
CA ILE A 289 -21.48 17.57 -2.93
C ILE A 289 -20.75 18.67 -2.15
N GLN A 290 -19.44 18.85 -2.39
CA GLN A 290 -18.65 19.90 -1.71
C GLN A 290 -19.17 21.31 -2.01
N GLU A 291 -19.54 21.59 -3.27
CA GLU A 291 -20.14 22.88 -3.65
C GLU A 291 -21.47 23.14 -2.92
N LEU A 292 -22.32 22.12 -2.82
CA LEU A 292 -23.61 22.22 -2.11
C LEU A 292 -23.42 22.38 -0.60
N GLU A 293 -22.42 21.72 -0.02
CA GLU A 293 -22.08 21.85 1.40
C GLU A 293 -21.60 23.26 1.74
N GLU A 294 -20.73 23.86 0.92
CA GLU A 294 -20.29 25.25 1.13
C GLU A 294 -21.44 26.23 0.93
N GLY A 295 -22.26 26.05 -0.12
CA GLY A 295 -23.45 26.86 -0.35
C GLY A 295 -24.46 26.78 0.81
N LEU A 296 -24.60 25.60 1.43
CA LEU A 296 -25.46 25.42 2.60
C LEU A 296 -24.90 26.13 3.84
N LYS A 297 -23.58 26.17 4.00
CA LYS A 297 -22.90 26.90 5.07
C LYS A 297 -23.12 28.41 4.94
N ASP A 298 -22.93 28.96 3.74
CA ASP A 298 -23.21 30.37 3.44
C ASP A 298 -24.66 30.76 3.74
N LEU A 299 -25.62 29.91 3.37
CA LEU A 299 -27.04 30.15 3.65
C LEU A 299 -27.36 30.11 5.14
N LYS A 300 -26.69 29.24 5.93
CA LYS A 300 -26.83 29.20 7.39
C LYS A 300 -26.31 30.48 8.04
N GLU A 301 -25.19 31.02 7.57
CA GLU A 301 -24.65 32.30 8.06
C GLU A 301 -25.59 33.47 7.72
N LYS A 302 -26.09 33.53 6.48
CA LYS A 302 -27.10 34.53 6.07
C LYS A 302 -28.38 34.44 6.89
N ARG A 303 -28.84 33.23 7.22
CA ARG A 303 -30.00 33.02 8.10
C ARG A 303 -29.74 33.63 9.47
N LEU A 304 -28.59 33.38 10.08
CA LEU A 304 -28.24 33.89 11.41
C LEU A 304 -28.18 35.43 11.44
N GLU A 305 -27.64 36.04 10.40
CA GLU A 305 -27.62 37.50 10.23
C GLU A 305 -29.05 38.06 10.15
N MET A 306 -29.90 37.46 9.31
CA MET A 306 -31.31 37.88 9.20
C MET A 306 -32.09 37.69 10.51
N GLU A 307 -31.86 36.61 11.25
CA GLU A 307 -32.45 36.38 12.58
C GLU A 307 -32.03 37.48 13.57
N THR A 308 -30.76 37.87 13.55
CA THR A 308 -30.24 38.96 14.39
C THR A 308 -30.89 40.31 14.04
N GLN A 309 -31.05 40.59 12.74
CA GLN A 309 -31.72 41.81 12.28
C GLN A 309 -33.21 41.82 12.67
N LEU A 310 -33.89 40.69 12.58
CA LEU A 310 -35.28 40.55 12.97
C LEU A 310 -35.47 40.85 14.47
N GLU A 311 -34.65 40.28 15.34
CA GLU A 311 -34.72 40.53 16.79
C GLU A 311 -34.43 41.99 17.13
N LYS A 312 -33.47 42.63 16.45
CA LYS A 312 -33.19 44.06 16.59
C LYS A 312 -34.41 44.93 16.22
N VAL A 313 -35.11 44.59 15.14
CA VAL A 313 -36.32 45.32 14.73
C VAL A 313 -37.46 45.10 15.72
N LYS A 314 -37.68 43.87 16.19
CA LYS A 314 -38.68 43.57 17.23
C LYS A 314 -38.44 44.38 18.50
N ALA A 315 -37.19 44.45 18.98
CA ALA A 315 -36.82 45.23 20.16
C ALA A 315 -37.11 46.73 19.98
N LYS A 316 -36.80 47.30 18.80
CA LYS A 316 -37.12 48.70 18.48
C LYS A 316 -38.62 48.96 18.48
N VAL A 317 -39.42 48.07 17.89
CA VAL A 317 -40.88 48.19 17.87
C VAL A 317 -41.46 48.10 19.28
N LEU A 318 -40.94 47.20 20.13
CA LEU A 318 -41.35 47.11 21.53
C LEU A 318 -41.03 48.38 22.30
N ALA A 319 -39.81 48.93 22.14
CA ALA A 319 -39.42 50.19 22.77
C ALA A 319 -40.32 51.36 22.33
N ALA A 320 -40.64 51.46 21.05
CA ALA A 320 -41.52 52.52 20.52
C ALA A 320 -42.98 52.41 21.00
N ARG A 321 -43.41 51.21 21.44
CA ARG A 321 -44.76 50.99 22.01
C ARG A 321 -44.83 51.25 23.51
N ALA A 322 -43.70 51.42 24.19
CA ALA A 322 -43.69 51.73 25.61
C ALA A 322 -44.25 53.14 25.83
N SER A 323 -45.20 53.28 26.75
CA SER A 323 -45.73 54.58 27.16
C SER A 323 -44.70 55.35 27.97
N LEU A 324 -44.61 56.66 27.76
CA LEU A 324 -43.80 57.56 28.58
C LEU A 324 -44.33 57.55 30.02
N THR A 325 -43.42 57.56 31.00
CA THR A 325 -43.79 57.73 32.41
C THR A 325 -44.07 59.19 32.72
N LEU A 326 -44.76 59.48 33.84
CA LEU A 326 -45.03 60.86 34.26
C LEU A 326 -43.73 61.68 34.42
N ASP A 327 -42.66 61.03 34.91
CA ASP A 327 -41.33 61.64 35.08
C ASP A 327 -40.60 61.88 33.74
N ASP A 328 -40.97 61.16 32.66
CA ASP A 328 -40.41 61.41 31.32
C ASP A 328 -41.06 62.62 30.61
N VAL A 329 -42.22 63.09 31.12
CA VAL A 329 -43.07 64.10 30.47
C VAL A 329 -43.00 65.46 31.17
N VAL A 330 -42.71 65.50 32.47
CA VAL A 330 -42.74 66.70 33.32
C VAL A 330 -41.33 67.14 33.71
#